data_AF-A0A1H4ZBI9-F1
#
_entry.id   AF-A0A1H4ZBI9-F1
#
_cell.length_a   1.000
_cell.length_b   1.000
_cell.length_c   1.000
_cell.angle_alpha   90.00
_cell.angle_beta   90.00
_cell.angle_gamma   90.00
#
_symmetry.space_group_name_H-M   'P 1'
#
loop_
_entity.id
_entity.type
_entity.pdbx_description
1 polymer ?
#
loop_
_entity_poly.entity_id
_entity_poly.type
_entity_poly.pdbx_seq_one_letter_code
_entity_poly.pdbx_strand_id
1 'polypeptide(L)'
;MGWQDKLRNWNYDLGPIWEWFLNITEFHVTRIGWPAYLGIALTIIGIGLAIPATRGMTALIVSGTIRMVFTYIQIVVSLLTVQLAGYLAKVFLSQLNRLKRWFADHVGSR
;
A
#
# COMPACT_ATOMS: atom_id res chain seq x y z
N MET A 1 22.29 46.28 -0.18
CA MET A 1 22.34 44.81 -0.22
C MET A 1 21.79 44.34 -1.55
N GLY A 2 22.64 43.81 -2.42
CA GLY A 2 22.21 43.28 -3.72
C GLY A 2 21.41 41.99 -3.55
N TRP A 3 20.66 41.60 -4.58
CA TRP A 3 19.93 40.33 -4.59
C TRP A 3 20.87 39.11 -4.46
N GLN A 4 22.12 39.25 -4.91
CA GLN A 4 23.18 38.24 -4.76
C GLN A 4 23.59 38.08 -3.28
N ASP A 5 23.66 39.17 -2.51
CA ASP A 5 23.97 39.11 -1.07
C ASP A 5 22.82 38.44 -0.29
N LYS A 6 21.57 38.61 -0.73
CA LYS A 6 20.40 37.96 -0.14
C LYS A 6 20.41 36.43 -0.37
N LEU A 7 20.84 35.98 -1.55
CA LEU A 7 21.05 34.55 -1.84
C LEU A 7 22.24 33.98 -1.07
N ARG A 8 23.33 34.73 -0.96
CA ARG A 8 24.55 34.28 -0.27
C ARG A 8 24.37 34.15 1.24
N ASN A 9 23.51 34.98 1.83
CA ASN A 9 23.20 34.97 3.26
C ASN A 9 21.89 34.22 3.58
N TRP A 10 21.29 33.54 2.59
CA TRP A 10 20.10 32.75 2.86
C TRP A 10 20.48 31.53 3.70
N ASN A 11 19.98 31.49 4.94
CA ASN A 11 20.29 30.45 5.92
C ASN A 11 19.65 29.08 5.62
N TYR A 12 19.02 28.88 4.45
CA TYR A 12 18.21 27.70 4.13
C TYR A 12 17.24 27.30 5.26
N ASP A 13 16.76 28.27 6.04
CA ASP A 13 15.88 27.99 7.16
C ASP A 13 14.50 27.58 6.63
N LEU A 14 14.25 26.28 6.68
CA LEU A 14 13.00 25.66 6.28
C LEU A 14 11.97 25.65 7.42
N GLY A 15 12.31 26.16 8.61
CA GLY A 15 11.43 26.22 9.78
C GLY A 15 10.04 26.82 9.48
N PRO A 16 9.94 27.99 8.82
CA PRO A 16 8.65 28.58 8.49
C PRO A 16 7.81 27.73 7.52
N ILE A 17 8.47 27.05 6.58
CA ILE A 17 7.81 26.15 5.62
C ILE A 17 7.32 24.90 6.35
N TRP A 18 8.13 24.39 7.28
CA TRP A 18 7.81 23.23 8.09
C TRP A 18 6.63 23.50 9.04
N GLU A 19 6.63 24.63 9.74
CA GLU A 19 5.53 25.06 10.60
C GLU A 19 4.23 25.29 9.81
N TRP A 20 4.32 25.91 8.63
CA TRP A 20 3.18 26.05 7.73
C TRP A 20 2.62 24.68 7.30
N PHE A 21 3.50 23.74 6.95
CA PHE A 21 3.12 22.41 6.52
C PHE A 21 2.43 21.62 7.65
N LEU A 22 2.97 21.69 8.87
CA LEU A 22 2.37 21.07 10.05
C LEU A 22 1.00 21.67 10.38
N ASN A 23 0.88 23.00 10.36
CA ASN A 23 -0.39 23.69 10.60
C ASN A 23 -1.48 23.31 9.58
N ILE A 24 -1.13 23.25 8.30
CA ILE A 24 -2.07 22.79 7.26
C ILE A 24 -2.45 21.34 7.46
N THR A 25 -1.49 20.49 7.81
CA THR A 25 -1.72 19.07 8.05
C THR A 25 -2.68 18.87 9.21
N GLU A 26 -2.43 19.54 10.33
CA GLU A 26 -3.29 19.50 11.51
C GLU A 26 -4.70 20.03 11.22
N PHE A 27 -4.82 21.12 10.47
CA PHE A 27 -6.12 21.68 10.07
C PHE A 27 -6.96 20.68 9.24
N HIS A 28 -6.35 19.99 8.27
CA HIS A 28 -7.08 19.04 7.44
C HIS A 28 -7.39 17.74 8.18
N VAL A 29 -6.47 17.26 9.02
CA VAL A 29 -6.65 16.04 9.83
C VAL A 29 -7.77 16.24 10.85
N THR A 30 -7.83 17.39 11.51
CA THR A 30 -8.89 17.67 12.51
C THR A 30 -10.29 17.79 11.90
N ARG A 31 -10.41 18.24 10.64
CA ARG A 31 -11.71 18.39 9.97
C ARG A 31 -12.19 17.17 9.20
N ILE A 32 -11.29 16.49 8.49
CA ILE A 32 -11.62 15.40 7.57
C ILE A 32 -11.29 14.03 8.19
N GLY A 33 -10.39 14.00 9.18
CA GLY A 33 -9.91 12.78 9.81
C GLY A 33 -8.79 12.12 9.01
N TRP A 34 -8.66 10.80 9.16
CA TRP A 34 -7.60 10.00 8.54
C TRP A 34 -7.44 10.14 7.01
N PRO A 35 -8.48 10.41 6.20
CA PRO A 35 -8.30 10.56 4.74
C PRO A 35 -7.47 11.79 4.36
N ALA A 36 -7.36 12.79 5.24
CA ALA A 36 -6.55 13.98 5.00
C ALA A 36 -5.07 13.65 4.74
N TYR A 37 -4.53 12.63 5.43
CA TYR A 37 -3.14 12.19 5.25
C TYR A 37 -2.86 11.73 3.82
N LEU A 38 -3.84 11.07 3.17
CA LEU A 38 -3.70 10.64 1.78
C LEU A 38 -3.64 11.85 0.83
N GLY A 39 -4.49 12.84 1.05
CA GLY A 39 -4.49 14.08 0.25
C GLY A 39 -3.15 14.82 0.38
N ILE A 40 -2.65 14.99 1.60
CA ILE A 40 -1.38 15.66 1.88
C ILE A 40 -0.20 14.90 1.25
N ALA A 41 -0.19 13.56 1.36
CA ALA A 41 0.84 12.73 0.72
C ALA A 41 0.84 12.91 -0.80
N LEU A 42 -0.33 12.95 -1.43
CA LEU A 42 -0.45 13.21 -2.88
C LEU A 42 0.05 14.62 -3.24
N THR A 43 -0.21 15.63 -2.41
CA THR A 43 0.30 16.99 -2.63
C THR A 43 1.83 17.03 -2.56
N ILE A 44 2.46 16.37 -1.56
CA ILE A 44 3.93 16.29 -1.46
C ILE A 44 4.52 15.60 -2.70
N ILE A 45 3.92 14.48 -3.12
CA ILE A 45 4.34 13.77 -4.33
C ILE A 45 4.20 14.69 -5.56
N GLY A 46 3.10 15.44 -5.66
CA GLY A 46 2.88 16.40 -6.73
C GLY A 46 3.95 17.48 -6.79
N ILE A 47 4.34 18.04 -5.64
CA ILE A 47 5.41 19.04 -5.52
C ILE A 47 6.77 18.42 -5.91
N GLY A 48 7.07 17.23 -5.39
CA GLY A 48 8.31 16.51 -5.70
C GLY A 48 8.46 16.13 -7.18
N LEU A 49 7.33 15.84 -7.84
CA LEU A 49 7.28 15.61 -9.29
C LEU A 49 7.30 16.92 -10.10
N ALA A 50 6.75 18.02 -9.59
CA ALA A 50 6.75 19.30 -10.29
C ALA A 50 8.19 19.85 -10.46
N ILE A 51 9.03 19.71 -9.43
CA ILE A 51 10.40 20.21 -9.43
C ILE A 51 11.33 19.25 -10.23
N PRO A 52 11.99 19.70 -11.31
CA PRO A 52 12.81 18.84 -12.17
C PRO A 52 13.93 18.10 -11.44
N ALA A 53 14.56 18.74 -10.45
CA ALA A 53 15.66 18.17 -9.68
C ALA A 53 15.23 16.99 -8.79
N THR A 54 14.00 17.00 -8.27
CA THR A 54 13.49 15.95 -7.36
C THR A 54 12.57 14.95 -8.06
N ARG A 55 12.19 15.20 -9.32
CA ARG A 55 11.23 14.39 -10.09
C ARG A 55 11.66 12.94 -10.21
N GLY A 56 12.92 12.67 -10.55
CA GLY A 56 13.44 11.31 -10.69
C GLY A 56 13.40 10.53 -9.38
N MET A 57 13.86 11.14 -8.29
CA MET A 57 13.84 10.52 -6.96
C MET A 57 12.41 10.28 -6.46
N THR A 58 11.51 11.26 -6.64
CA THR A 58 10.10 11.14 -6.25
C THR A 58 9.41 10.03 -7.04
N ALA A 59 9.65 9.94 -8.35
CA ALA A 59 9.08 8.87 -9.19
C ALA A 59 9.57 7.48 -8.78
N LEU A 60 10.86 7.34 -8.41
CA LEU A 60 11.42 6.08 -7.92
C LEU A 60 10.79 5.65 -6.60
N ILE A 61 10.66 6.58 -5.64
CA ILE A 61 10.04 6.30 -4.34
C ILE A 61 8.58 5.88 -4.55
N VAL A 62 7.80 6.64 -5.31
CA VAL A 62 6.39 6.33 -5.58
C VAL A 62 6.24 4.98 -6.27
N SER A 63 7.03 4.71 -7.30
CA SER A 63 7.01 3.42 -8.01
C SER A 63 7.39 2.25 -7.10
N GLY A 64 8.41 2.42 -6.26
CA GLY A 64 8.84 1.42 -5.29
C GLY A 64 7.76 1.12 -4.24
N THR A 65 7.14 2.17 -3.68
CA THR A 65 6.06 2.02 -2.69
C THR A 65 4.85 1.33 -3.29
N ILE A 66 4.39 1.75 -4.47
CA ILE A 66 3.25 1.12 -5.16
C ILE A 66 3.55 -0.35 -5.43
N ARG A 67 4.75 -0.67 -5.95
CA ARG A 67 5.15 -2.06 -6.21
C ARG A 67 5.14 -2.89 -4.93
N MET A 68 5.67 -2.38 -3.82
CA MET A 68 5.64 -3.11 -2.54
C MET A 68 4.21 -3.41 -2.07
N VAL A 69 3.30 -2.44 -2.18
CA VAL A 69 1.88 -2.64 -1.82
C VAL A 69 1.25 -3.73 -2.68
N PHE A 70 1.42 -3.68 -4.00
CA PHE A 70 0.88 -4.71 -4.89
C PHE A 70 1.49 -6.08 -4.67
N THR A 71 2.81 -6.17 -4.44
CA THR A 71 3.48 -7.43 -4.10
C THR A 71 2.92 -8.00 -2.81
N TYR A 72 2.69 -7.18 -1.78
CA TYR A 72 2.08 -7.61 -0.54
C TYR A 72 0.67 -8.16 -0.75
N ILE A 73 -0.18 -7.44 -1.48
CA ILE A 73 -1.53 -7.89 -1.84
C ILE A 73 -1.48 -9.23 -2.57
N GLN A 74 -0.59 -9.36 -3.56
CA GLN A 74 -0.41 -10.60 -4.31
C GLN A 74 -0.02 -11.76 -3.39
N ILE A 75 0.91 -11.57 -2.46
CA ILE A 75 1.31 -12.60 -1.49
C ILE A 75 0.12 -13.04 -0.64
N VAL A 76 -0.65 -12.08 -0.10
CA VAL A 76 -1.84 -12.38 0.71
C VAL A 76 -2.87 -13.18 -0.10
N VAL A 77 -3.15 -12.76 -1.33
CA VAL A 77 -4.09 -13.46 -2.22
C VAL A 77 -3.60 -14.87 -2.58
N SER A 78 -2.30 -15.02 -2.87
CA SER A 78 -1.69 -16.34 -3.10
C SER A 78 -1.86 -17.25 -1.88
N LEU A 79 -1.64 -16.73 -0.67
CA LEU A 79 -1.82 -17.49 0.56
C LEU A 79 -3.28 -17.96 0.74
N LEU A 80 -4.23 -17.05 0.53
CA LEU A 80 -5.67 -17.35 0.59
C LEU A 80 -6.06 -18.41 -0.45
N THR A 81 -5.50 -18.33 -1.65
CA THR A 81 -5.76 -19.28 -2.74
C THR A 81 -5.27 -20.68 -2.38
N VAL A 82 -4.07 -20.80 -1.79
CA VAL A 82 -3.53 -22.08 -1.33
C VAL A 82 -4.39 -22.68 -0.22
N GLN A 83 -4.83 -21.86 0.74
CA GLN A 83 -5.71 -22.33 1.81
C GLN A 83 -7.07 -22.80 1.27
N LEU A 84 -7.65 -22.06 0.32
CA LEU A 84 -8.90 -22.41 -0.33
C LEU A 84 -8.76 -23.73 -1.11
N ALA A 85 -7.71 -23.87 -1.91
CA ALA A 85 -7.43 -25.09 -2.66
C ALA A 85 -7.22 -26.29 -1.73
N GLY A 86 -6.47 -26.12 -0.63
CA GLY A 86 -6.29 -27.14 0.39
C GLY A 86 -7.60 -27.55 1.07
N TYR A 87 -8.48 -26.60 1.35
CA TYR A 87 -9.82 -26.87 1.87
C TYR A 87 -10.67 -27.64 0.87
N LEU A 88 -10.73 -27.20 -0.40
CA LEU A 88 -11.47 -27.89 -1.46
C LEU A 88 -10.97 -29.31 -1.69
N ALA A 89 -9.65 -29.54 -1.66
CA ALA A 89 -9.07 -30.87 -1.75
C ALA A 89 -9.53 -31.77 -0.59
N LYS A 90 -9.56 -31.25 0.65
CA LYS A 90 -10.08 -31.99 1.81
C LYS A 90 -11.56 -32.33 1.67
N VAL A 91 -12.38 -31.37 1.21
CA VAL A 91 -13.82 -31.60 0.96
C VAL A 91 -13.98 -32.69 -0.09
N PHE A 92 -13.27 -32.61 -1.20
CA PHE A 92 -13.30 -33.59 -2.28
C PHE A 92 -12.91 -35.00 -1.79
N LEU A 93 -11.81 -35.11 -1.04
CA LEU A 93 -11.38 -36.37 -0.44
C LEU A 93 -12.41 -36.91 0.56
N SER A 94 -13.08 -36.04 1.32
CA SER A 94 -14.15 -36.48 2.23
C SER A 94 -15.33 -37.10 1.48
N GLN A 95 -15.68 -36.53 0.32
CA GLN A 95 -16.76 -37.05 -0.53
C GLN A 95 -16.37 -38.36 -1.18
N LEU A 96 -15.12 -38.50 -1.65
CA LEU A 96 -14.60 -39.77 -2.15
C LEU A 96 -14.60 -40.86 -1.06
N ASN A 97 -14.21 -40.53 0.17
CA ASN A 97 -14.23 -41.46 1.29
C ASN A 97 -15.66 -41.86 1.70
N ARG A 98 -16.64 -40.96 1.55
CA ARG A 98 -18.07 -41.29 1.74
C ARG A 98 -18.56 -42.20 0.60
N LEU A 99 -18.20 -41.90 -0.64
CA LEU A 99 -18.55 -42.70 -1.81
C LEU A 99 -17.98 -44.12 -1.71
N LYS A 100 -16.71 -44.25 -1.32
CA LYS A 100 -16.04 -45.54 -1.10
C LYS A 100 -16.75 -46.39 -0.04
N ARG A 101 -17.16 -45.78 1.08
CA ARG A 101 -17.92 -46.47 2.13
C ARG A 101 -19.29 -46.92 1.62
N TRP A 102 -20.01 -46.04 0.94
CA TRP A 102 -21.30 -46.37 0.33
C TRP A 102 -21.19 -47.56 -0.64
N PHE A 103 -20.16 -47.56 -1.51
CA PHE A 103 -19.85 -48.68 -2.41
C PHE A 103 -19.53 -49.97 -1.66
N ALA A 104 -18.72 -49.91 -0.60
CA ALA A 104 -18.40 -51.09 0.20
C ALA A 104 -19.66 -51.69 0.86
N ASP A 105 -20.54 -50.86 1.40
CA ASP A 105 -21.76 -51.29 2.08
C ASP A 105 -22.82 -51.86 1.12
N HIS A 106 -22.94 -51.30 -0.10
CA HIS A 106 -24.00 -51.67 -1.05
C HIS A 106 -23.58 -52.68 -2.13
N VAL A 107 -22.29 -52.77 -2.45
CA VAL A 107 -21.79 -53.68 -3.50
C VAL A 107 -21.03 -54.88 -2.90
N GLY A 108 -20.41 -54.72 -1.73
CA GLY A 108 -19.66 -55.80 -1.06
C GLY A 108 -20.49 -56.82 -0.28
N SER A 109 -21.81 -56.65 -0.16
CA SER A 109 -22.72 -57.60 0.51
C SER A 109 -23.40 -58.61 -0.44
N ARG A 110 -22.92 -58.73 -1.68
CA ARG A 110 -23.24 -59.83 -2.59
C ARG A 110 -22.07 -60.79 -2.71
#